data_AF-A0A926Z7W4-F1
#
_entry.id   AF-A0A926Z7W4-F1
#
_cell.length_a   1.000
_cell.length_b   1.000
_cell.length_c   1.000
_cell.angle_alpha   90.00
_cell.angle_beta   90.00
_cell.angle_gamma   90.00
#
_symmetry.space_group_name_H-M   'P 1'
#
loop_
_entity.id
_entity.type
_entity.pdbx_description
1 polymer ?
#
loop_
_entity_poly.entity_id
_entity_poly.type
_entity_poly.pdbx_seq_one_letter_code
_entity_poly.pdbx_strand_id
1 'polypeptide(L)'
;MNSLRRIALLILLTLALMTAWGFSGGQFSGNSQAQNSLVEEAWGQAGSIAYQAAAKTMRSKNREGTKLDNVQKRYLRRYFIDYIDRVTVVYNAQMMDRWVLGNIAVHFGEVESIAQTYCDRIYLRDDYHPEDMKQLGLLVHEMVHVRQCIQNGGLDQFGYKYFVEYKRANQKYAQNALEQEAYALQNRFLQANL
;
A
#
# COMPACT_ATOMS: atom_id res chain seq x y z
N MET A 1 -2.04 6.26 33.71
CA MET A 1 -1.16 6.29 32.52
C MET A 1 -1.61 5.19 31.55
N ASN A 2 -2.18 5.58 30.40
CA ASN A 2 -2.88 4.65 29.48
C ASN A 2 -1.94 3.64 28.82
N SER A 3 -2.43 2.39 28.71
CA SER A 3 -1.78 1.23 28.06
C SER A 3 -1.17 1.56 26.68
N LEU A 4 -1.87 2.37 25.88
CA LEU A 4 -1.42 2.83 24.56
C LEU A 4 -0.11 3.63 24.60
N ARG A 5 0.12 4.43 25.65
CA ARG A 5 1.37 5.19 25.81
C ARG A 5 2.55 4.29 26.18
N ARG A 6 2.30 3.16 26.85
CA ARG A 6 3.33 2.17 27.21
C ARG A 6 3.76 1.37 25.97
N ILE A 7 2.82 1.00 25.12
CA ILE A 7 3.10 0.31 23.84
C ILE A 7 3.90 1.24 22.91
N ALA A 8 3.48 2.50 22.77
CA ALA A 8 4.23 3.48 21.98
C ALA A 8 5.65 3.73 22.52
N LEU A 9 5.83 3.76 23.85
CA LEU A 9 7.15 3.89 24.47
C LEU A 9 8.03 2.66 24.23
N LEU A 10 7.46 1.46 24.28
CA LEU A 10 8.18 0.20 24.03
C LEU A 10 8.63 0.10 22.58
N ILE A 11 7.79 0.53 21.62
CA ILE A 11 8.13 0.59 20.19
C ILE A 11 9.24 1.63 19.94
N LEU A 12 9.17 2.79 20.59
CA LEU A 12 10.22 3.81 20.46
C LEU A 12 11.53 3.38 21.12
N LEU A 13 11.48 2.64 22.24
CA LEU A 13 12.68 2.10 22.89
C LEU A 13 13.34 1.01 22.05
N THR A 14 12.58 0.10 21.42
CA THR A 14 13.16 -0.92 20.54
C THR A 14 13.80 -0.28 19.31
N LEU A 15 13.19 0.75 18.71
CA LEU A 15 13.79 1.47 17.60
C LEU A 15 15.08 2.23 17.99
N ALA A 16 15.13 2.86 19.16
CA ALA A 16 16.30 3.61 19.62
C ALA A 16 17.50 2.70 19.96
N LEU A 17 17.23 1.51 20.53
CA LEU A 17 18.28 0.51 20.80
C LEU A 17 18.90 -0.07 19.51
N MET A 18 18.14 -0.14 18.41
CA MET A 18 18.66 -0.64 17.13
C MET A 18 19.58 0.35 16.40
N THR A 19 19.49 1.66 16.69
CA THR A 19 20.36 2.67 16.08
C THR A 19 21.67 2.93 16.83
N ALA A 20 21.75 2.53 18.11
CA ALA A 20 22.91 2.82 18.96
C ALA A 20 24.00 1.73 18.90
N TRP A 21 23.68 0.54 18.40
CA TRP A 21 24.60 -0.61 18.40
C TRP A 21 25.06 -0.93 16.98
N GLY A 22 26.05 -0.16 16.52
CA GLY A 22 26.96 -0.63 15.48
C GLY A 22 27.78 -1.79 16.05
N PHE A 23 27.44 -3.02 15.68
CA PHE A 23 28.26 -4.18 16.03
C PHE A 23 29.30 -4.46 14.95
N SER A 24 30.50 -3.94 15.20
CA SER A 24 31.73 -4.63 14.86
C SER A 24 31.84 -5.92 15.70
N GLY A 25 32.08 -7.04 15.02
CA GLY A 25 32.72 -8.26 15.55
C GLY A 25 32.13 -8.89 16.82
N GLY A 26 31.27 -9.90 16.66
CA GLY A 26 30.95 -10.85 17.73
C GLY A 26 29.97 -11.93 17.27
N GLN A 27 30.44 -13.19 17.22
CA GLN A 27 29.61 -14.36 16.91
C GLN A 27 28.43 -14.46 17.90
N PHE A 28 27.22 -14.19 17.41
CA PHE A 28 25.98 -14.66 18.03
C PHE A 28 25.23 -15.48 16.98
N SER A 29 25.47 -16.79 16.98
CA SER A 29 24.67 -17.76 16.23
C SER A 29 23.34 -17.99 16.99
N GLY A 30 22.50 -16.95 16.97
CA GLY A 30 21.18 -16.91 17.59
C GLY A 30 20.12 -16.64 16.53
N ASN A 31 19.72 -17.71 15.83
CA ASN A 31 18.51 -17.88 15.02
C ASN A 31 18.11 -16.66 14.15
N SER A 32 18.74 -16.54 12.98
CA SER A 32 18.41 -15.54 11.93
C SER A 32 16.91 -15.46 11.63
N GLN A 33 16.19 -16.57 11.77
CA GLN A 33 14.74 -16.65 11.56
C GLN A 33 13.92 -15.87 12.61
N ALA A 34 14.34 -15.87 13.88
CA ALA A 34 13.64 -15.14 14.94
C ALA A 34 13.89 -13.63 14.83
N GLN A 35 15.11 -13.23 14.47
CA GLN A 35 15.44 -11.82 14.18
C GLN A 35 14.67 -11.30 12.96
N ASN A 36 14.57 -12.09 11.89
CA ASN A 36 13.77 -11.74 10.71
C ASN A 36 12.28 -11.58 11.06
N SER A 37 11.72 -12.45 11.91
CA SER A 37 10.33 -12.36 12.36
C SER A 37 10.04 -11.08 13.15
N LEU A 38 10.94 -10.65 14.05
CA LEU A 38 10.77 -9.41 14.80
C LEU A 38 10.86 -8.15 13.92
N VAL A 39 11.73 -8.18 12.92
CA VAL A 39 11.85 -7.08 11.95
C VAL A 39 10.59 -7.01 11.09
N GLU A 40 10.08 -8.15 10.59
CA GLU A 40 8.82 -8.19 9.83
C GLU A 40 7.64 -7.65 10.66
N GLU A 41 7.53 -8.05 11.93
CA GLU A 41 6.50 -7.54 12.84
C GLU A 41 6.60 -6.02 12.98
N ALA A 42 7.80 -5.47 13.20
CA ALA A 42 8.00 -4.02 13.31
C ALA A 42 7.58 -3.28 12.02
N TRP A 43 7.91 -3.83 10.85
CA TRP A 43 7.47 -3.30 9.55
C TRP A 43 5.95 -3.37 9.39
N GLY A 44 5.34 -4.49 9.77
CA GLY A 44 3.88 -4.63 9.73
C GLY A 44 3.18 -3.62 10.64
N GLN A 45 3.63 -3.47 11.89
CA GLN A 45 3.05 -2.47 12.81
C GLN A 45 3.22 -1.05 12.28
N ALA A 46 4.40 -0.73 11.72
CA ALA A 46 4.62 0.56 11.07
C ALA A 46 3.65 0.77 9.88
N GLY A 47 3.46 -0.26 9.05
CA GLY A 47 2.55 -0.23 7.91
C GLY A 47 1.09 -0.02 8.30
N SER A 48 0.63 -0.70 9.35
CA SER A 48 -0.73 -0.55 9.88
C SER A 48 -1.06 0.91 10.23
N ILE A 49 -0.09 1.64 10.81
CA ILE A 49 -0.27 3.04 11.19
C ILE A 49 -0.05 3.97 9.99
N ALA A 50 1.04 3.77 9.25
CA ALA A 50 1.44 4.64 8.15
C ALA A 50 0.39 4.64 7.03
N TYR A 51 -0.16 3.48 6.68
CA TYR A 51 -1.14 3.36 5.61
C TYR A 51 -2.47 4.07 5.95
N GLN A 52 -2.90 4.02 7.22
CA GLN A 52 -4.06 4.79 7.69
C GLN A 52 -3.81 6.31 7.69
N ALA A 53 -2.62 6.74 8.14
CA ALA A 53 -2.24 8.15 8.10
C ALA A 53 -2.16 8.67 6.66
N ALA A 54 -1.68 7.82 5.75
CA ALA A 54 -1.60 8.10 4.33
C ALA A 54 -2.98 8.24 3.69
N ALA A 55 -3.91 7.33 3.99
CA ALA A 55 -5.30 7.42 3.56
C ALA A 55 -5.96 8.74 3.98
N LYS A 56 -5.74 9.17 5.23
CA LYS A 56 -6.25 10.46 5.74
C LYS A 56 -5.64 11.65 5.01
N THR A 57 -4.32 11.64 4.82
CA THR A 57 -3.58 12.69 4.11
C THR A 57 -4.05 12.81 2.65
N MET A 58 -4.18 11.69 1.94
CA MET A 58 -4.66 11.71 0.56
C MET A 58 -6.10 12.20 0.47
N ARG A 59 -6.95 11.83 1.43
CA ARG A 59 -8.31 12.34 1.49
C ARG A 59 -8.36 13.85 1.77
N SER A 60 -7.52 14.39 2.65
CA SER A 60 -7.54 15.82 2.98
C SER A 60 -6.97 16.71 1.86
N LYS A 61 -6.03 16.18 1.08
CA LYS A 61 -5.38 16.93 -0.02
C LYS A 61 -6.20 16.95 -1.31
N ASN A 62 -7.22 16.11 -1.42
CA ASN A 62 -7.92 15.87 -2.68
C ASN A 62 -9.43 16.12 -2.55
N ARG A 63 -10.05 16.44 -3.68
CA ARG A 63 -11.50 16.57 -3.80
C ARG A 63 -12.21 15.23 -3.56
N GLU A 64 -13.54 15.30 -3.42
CA GLU A 64 -14.36 14.10 -3.50
C GLU A 64 -14.22 13.45 -4.88
N GLY A 65 -14.22 12.12 -4.89
CA GLY A 65 -14.11 11.34 -6.11
C GLY A 65 -15.48 10.99 -6.69
N THR A 66 -15.44 10.31 -7.83
CA THR A 66 -16.63 9.82 -8.54
C THR A 66 -16.72 8.30 -8.43
N LYS A 67 -17.93 7.76 -8.57
CA LYS A 67 -18.09 6.32 -8.77
C LYS A 67 -17.56 5.92 -10.14
N LEU A 68 -17.28 4.62 -10.30
CA LEU A 68 -17.01 4.03 -11.60
C LEU A 68 -18.20 4.26 -12.53
N ASP A 69 -17.92 4.66 -13.76
CA ASP A 69 -18.97 4.82 -14.76
C ASP A 69 -19.34 3.48 -15.43
N ASN A 70 -20.31 3.53 -16.35
CA ASN A 70 -20.80 2.31 -17.02
C ASN A 70 -19.74 1.67 -17.94
N VAL A 71 -18.86 2.46 -18.54
CA VAL A 71 -17.78 1.97 -19.40
C VAL A 71 -16.77 1.20 -18.55
N GLN A 72 -16.31 1.79 -17.46
CA GLN A 72 -15.38 1.16 -16.53
C GLN A 72 -15.97 -0.11 -15.93
N LYS A 73 -17.22 -0.04 -15.45
CA LYS A 73 -17.92 -1.20 -14.90
C LYS A 73 -18.03 -2.32 -15.92
N ARG A 74 -18.29 -2.04 -17.20
CA ARG A 74 -18.35 -3.04 -18.26
C ARG A 74 -17.07 -3.88 -18.35
N TYR A 75 -15.91 -3.24 -18.29
CA TYR A 75 -14.61 -3.93 -18.33
C TYR A 75 -14.24 -4.64 -17.01
N LEU A 76 -14.51 -3.99 -15.88
CA LEU A 76 -14.06 -4.45 -14.56
C LEU A 76 -14.95 -5.54 -13.96
N ARG A 77 -16.23 -5.60 -14.34
CA ARG A 77 -17.24 -6.47 -13.72
C ARG A 77 -16.82 -7.93 -13.70
N ARG A 78 -16.14 -8.43 -14.75
CA ARG A 78 -15.70 -9.84 -14.82
C ARG A 78 -14.64 -10.21 -13.77
N TYR A 79 -13.96 -9.23 -13.19
CA TYR A 79 -12.86 -9.45 -12.23
C TYR A 79 -13.24 -9.04 -10.80
N PHE A 80 -14.15 -8.07 -10.65
CA PHE A 80 -14.37 -7.35 -9.40
C PHE A 80 -15.84 -7.12 -9.05
N ILE A 81 -16.76 -7.99 -9.50
CA ILE A 81 -18.21 -7.84 -9.32
C ILE A 81 -18.61 -7.40 -7.89
N ASP A 82 -17.96 -7.92 -6.86
CA ASP A 82 -18.29 -7.61 -5.46
C ASP A 82 -17.86 -6.20 -4.99
N TYR A 83 -17.02 -5.52 -5.77
CA TYR A 83 -16.37 -4.26 -5.40
C TYR A 83 -16.76 -3.07 -6.29
N ILE A 84 -17.24 -3.32 -7.52
CA ILE A 84 -17.41 -2.29 -8.56
C ILE A 84 -18.32 -1.11 -8.16
N ASP A 85 -19.27 -1.31 -7.24
CA ASP A 85 -20.21 -0.25 -6.82
C ASP A 85 -19.77 0.46 -5.53
N ARG A 86 -18.74 -0.05 -4.84
CA ARG A 86 -18.24 0.51 -3.58
C ARG A 86 -17.17 1.56 -3.81
N VAL A 87 -16.37 1.37 -4.85
CA VAL A 87 -15.16 2.16 -5.11
C VAL A 87 -15.46 3.59 -5.55
N THR A 88 -14.60 4.49 -5.12
CA THR A 88 -14.58 5.90 -5.50
C THR A 88 -13.22 6.23 -6.10
N VAL A 89 -13.21 6.86 -7.27
CA VAL A 89 -11.98 7.24 -7.98
C VAL A 89 -11.83 8.76 -7.98
N VAL A 90 -10.64 9.23 -7.63
CA VAL A 90 -10.27 10.64 -7.67
C VAL A 90 -9.24 10.82 -8.79
N TYR A 91 -9.67 11.43 -9.89
CA TYR A 91 -8.79 11.82 -11.01
C TYR A 91 -8.13 13.17 -10.75
N ASN A 92 -7.01 13.42 -11.42
CA ASN A 92 -6.19 14.62 -11.22
C ASN A 92 -5.80 14.81 -9.76
N ALA A 93 -5.37 13.72 -9.13
CA ALA A 93 -5.10 13.69 -7.70
C ALA A 93 -3.72 14.27 -7.37
N GLN A 94 -3.68 15.07 -6.29
CA GLN A 94 -2.44 15.52 -5.67
C GLN A 94 -1.82 14.37 -4.86
N MET A 95 -0.92 13.64 -5.51
CA MET A 95 -0.25 12.46 -4.95
C MET A 95 0.64 12.79 -3.76
N MET A 96 0.90 11.79 -2.91
CA MET A 96 2.01 11.84 -1.96
C MET A 96 3.23 11.11 -2.51
N ASP A 97 4.42 11.53 -2.08
CA ASP A 97 5.73 10.99 -2.49
C ASP A 97 6.35 10.03 -1.46
N ARG A 98 5.77 9.96 -0.25
CA ARG A 98 6.24 9.11 0.84
C ARG A 98 5.14 8.77 1.85
N TRP A 99 5.28 7.63 2.52
CA TRP A 99 4.62 7.36 3.79
C TRP A 99 5.45 7.91 4.95
N VAL A 100 4.83 8.58 5.91
CA VAL A 100 5.51 9.17 7.07
C VAL A 100 4.96 8.58 8.37
N LEU A 101 5.85 8.07 9.22
CA LEU A 101 5.56 7.64 10.59
C LEU A 101 6.65 8.17 11.54
N GLY A 102 6.36 9.25 12.27
CA GLY A 102 7.34 9.90 13.13
C GLY A 102 8.57 10.34 12.32
N ASN A 103 9.74 9.81 12.66
CA ASN A 103 11.00 10.09 11.96
C ASN A 103 11.30 9.12 10.79
N ILE A 104 10.44 8.13 10.55
CA ILE A 104 10.60 7.17 9.45
C ILE A 104 9.77 7.67 8.27
N ALA A 105 10.45 7.91 7.15
CA ALA A 105 9.83 8.14 5.86
C ALA A 105 10.14 6.96 4.94
N VAL A 106 9.10 6.25 4.50
CA VAL A 106 9.22 5.29 3.40
C VAL A 106 8.89 6.04 2.14
N HIS A 107 9.93 6.41 1.39
CA HIS A 107 9.77 7.02 0.09
C HIS A 107 9.26 5.97 -0.89
N PHE A 108 8.32 6.36 -1.77
CA PHE A 108 7.90 5.48 -2.87
C PHE A 108 9.00 5.28 -3.93
N GLY A 109 10.16 5.94 -3.76
CA GLY A 109 11.32 5.87 -4.64
C GLY A 109 11.10 6.64 -5.95
N GLU A 110 11.83 6.23 -7.00
CA GLU A 110 11.68 6.69 -8.40
C GLU A 110 10.39 6.20 -9.05
N VAL A 111 9.56 5.43 -8.33
CA VAL A 111 8.22 5.09 -8.79
C VAL A 111 7.39 6.35 -8.63
N GLU A 112 7.35 7.16 -9.67
CA GLU A 112 6.30 8.15 -9.83
C GLU A 112 4.97 7.41 -9.71
N SER A 113 4.38 7.48 -8.53
CA SER A 113 3.11 6.83 -8.24
C SER A 113 2.02 7.57 -9.04
N ILE A 114 1.75 7.05 -10.24
CA ILE A 114 0.66 7.49 -11.13
C ILE A 114 -0.70 7.11 -10.55
N ALA A 115 -0.73 6.17 -9.61
CA ALA A 115 -1.91 5.75 -8.86
C ALA A 115 -1.58 5.36 -7.41
N GLN A 116 -2.54 5.55 -6.51
CA GLN A 116 -2.52 5.08 -5.12
C GLN A 116 -3.91 4.64 -4.72
N THR A 117 -4.02 3.44 -4.17
CA THR A 117 -5.27 2.95 -3.58
C THR A 117 -5.17 2.94 -2.06
N TYR A 118 -6.24 3.37 -1.40
CA TYR A 118 -6.48 3.21 0.03
C TYR A 118 -7.85 2.59 0.22
N CYS A 119 -7.88 1.26 0.14
CA CYS A 119 -9.10 0.43 0.19
C CYS A 119 -10.11 0.83 -0.88
N ASP A 120 -11.24 1.44 -0.52
CA ASP A 120 -12.32 1.78 -1.47
C ASP A 120 -12.11 3.11 -2.20
N ARG A 121 -11.01 3.83 -1.93
CA ARG A 121 -10.65 5.08 -2.62
C ARG A 121 -9.37 4.91 -3.44
N ILE A 122 -9.50 5.14 -4.73
CA ILE A 122 -8.42 5.12 -5.72
C ILE A 122 -8.10 6.55 -6.13
N TYR A 123 -6.82 6.91 -6.13
CA TYR A 123 -6.32 8.20 -6.56
C TYR A 123 -5.49 8.00 -7.82
N LEU A 124 -5.85 8.67 -8.91
CA LEU A 124 -5.10 8.66 -10.16
C LEU A 124 -4.57 10.07 -10.43
N ARG A 125 -3.29 10.16 -10.79
CA ARG A 125 -2.65 11.45 -11.09
C ARG A 125 -3.23 12.10 -12.33
N ASP A 126 -3.55 11.30 -13.35
CA ASP A 126 -3.99 11.82 -14.64
C ASP A 126 -5.49 12.13 -14.65
N ASP A 127 -5.91 12.96 -15.61
CA ASP A 127 -7.32 13.26 -15.87
C ASP A 127 -8.08 12.02 -16.37
N TYR A 128 -9.40 12.01 -16.18
CA TYR A 128 -10.24 10.91 -16.66
C TYR A 128 -10.29 10.90 -18.19
N HIS A 129 -9.97 9.74 -18.79
CA HIS A 129 -10.07 9.51 -20.22
C HIS A 129 -10.94 8.28 -20.46
N PRO A 130 -12.19 8.45 -20.94
CA PRO A 130 -13.07 7.33 -21.19
C PRO A 130 -12.47 6.41 -22.26
N GLU A 131 -12.58 5.11 -22.04
CA GLU A 131 -12.10 4.06 -22.97
C GLU A 131 -10.59 4.06 -23.25
N ASP A 132 -9.77 4.82 -22.50
CA ASP A 132 -8.32 4.64 -22.53
C ASP A 132 -7.94 3.31 -21.87
N MET A 133 -7.49 2.35 -22.68
CA MET A 133 -7.11 1.02 -22.21
C MET A 133 -5.94 1.04 -21.22
N LYS A 134 -5.02 2.02 -21.32
CA LYS A 134 -3.92 2.14 -20.34
C LYS A 134 -4.46 2.58 -18.99
N GLN A 135 -5.35 3.57 -18.98
CA GLN A 135 -6.02 4.02 -17.75
C GLN A 135 -6.93 2.92 -17.16
N LEU A 136 -7.65 2.16 -17.99
CA LEU A 136 -8.42 1.00 -17.54
C LEU A 136 -7.53 -0.11 -16.98
N GLY A 137 -6.37 -0.36 -17.58
CA GLY A 137 -5.37 -1.30 -17.06
C GLY A 137 -4.82 -0.87 -15.70
N LEU A 138 -4.52 0.42 -15.53
CA LEU A 138 -4.14 0.99 -14.24
C LEU A 138 -5.27 0.84 -13.22
N LEU A 139 -6.52 1.10 -13.62
CA LEU A 139 -7.67 0.92 -12.73
C LEU A 139 -7.87 -0.56 -12.33
N VAL A 140 -7.58 -1.51 -13.24
CA VAL A 140 -7.56 -2.96 -12.91
C VAL A 140 -6.53 -3.26 -11.82
N HIS A 141 -5.33 -2.69 -11.93
CA HIS A 141 -4.28 -2.82 -10.91
C HIS A 141 -4.79 -2.33 -9.55
N GLU A 142 -5.29 -1.10 -9.52
CA GLU A 142 -5.80 -0.47 -8.29
C GLU A 142 -6.98 -1.25 -7.67
N MET A 143 -7.87 -1.81 -8.49
CA MET A 143 -8.97 -2.66 -8.03
C MET A 143 -8.49 -3.98 -7.38
N VAL A 144 -7.30 -4.48 -7.71
CA VAL A 144 -6.70 -5.60 -6.96
C VAL A 144 -6.39 -5.17 -5.54
N HIS A 145 -5.85 -3.97 -5.32
CA HIS A 145 -5.61 -3.46 -3.96
C HIS A 145 -6.92 -3.19 -3.19
N VAL A 146 -7.99 -2.78 -3.87
CA VAL A 146 -9.33 -2.71 -3.26
C VAL A 146 -9.72 -4.09 -2.70
N ARG A 147 -9.63 -5.13 -3.55
CA ARG A 147 -9.95 -6.52 -3.16
C ARG A 147 -9.05 -6.98 -2.02
N GLN A 148 -7.74 -6.81 -2.15
CA GLN A 148 -6.78 -7.22 -1.14
C GLN A 148 -7.05 -6.51 0.18
N CYS A 149 -7.34 -5.20 0.19
CA CYS A 149 -7.65 -4.51 1.43
C CYS A 149 -8.86 -5.13 2.13
N ILE A 150 -9.97 -5.32 1.40
CA ILE A 150 -11.20 -5.87 1.96
C ILE A 150 -10.97 -7.30 2.50
N GLN A 151 -10.29 -8.14 1.73
CA GLN A 151 -10.02 -9.53 2.12
C GLN A 151 -9.05 -9.66 3.29
N ASN A 152 -8.13 -8.70 3.47
CA ASN A 152 -7.17 -8.72 4.57
C ASN A 152 -7.68 -8.01 5.83
N GLY A 153 -8.90 -7.46 5.84
CA GLY A 153 -9.51 -6.91 7.07
C GLY A 153 -9.53 -5.38 7.17
N GLY A 154 -9.24 -4.66 6.08
CA GLY A 154 -9.30 -3.19 6.05
C GLY A 154 -7.95 -2.50 6.02
N LEU A 155 -7.95 -1.18 6.18
CA LEU A 155 -6.77 -0.30 6.03
C LEU A 155 -5.59 -0.72 6.91
N ASP A 156 -5.84 -1.06 8.17
CA ASP A 156 -4.82 -1.39 9.17
C ASP A 156 -4.15 -2.72 8.85
N GLN A 157 -4.94 -3.77 8.63
CA GLN A 157 -4.43 -5.11 8.36
C GLN A 157 -3.82 -5.21 6.96
N PHE A 158 -4.37 -4.51 5.98
CA PHE A 158 -3.76 -4.38 4.66
C PHE A 158 -2.43 -3.64 4.75
N GLY A 159 -2.38 -2.50 5.44
CA GLY A 159 -1.14 -1.76 5.66
C GLY A 159 -0.06 -2.61 6.33
N TYR A 160 -0.45 -3.42 7.33
CA TYR A 160 0.44 -4.39 7.96
C TYR A 160 1.02 -5.36 6.93
N LYS A 161 0.16 -6.07 6.20
CA LYS A 161 0.58 -7.09 5.24
C LYS A 161 1.44 -6.48 4.13
N TYR A 162 1.06 -5.32 3.62
CA TYR A 162 1.79 -4.63 2.57
C TYR A 162 3.23 -4.32 2.97
N PHE A 163 3.44 -3.82 4.18
CA PHE A 163 4.78 -3.47 4.66
C PHE A 163 5.62 -4.70 5.00
N VAL A 164 5.02 -5.79 5.49
CA VAL A 164 5.69 -7.07 5.66
C VAL A 164 6.20 -7.59 4.31
N GLU A 165 5.34 -7.62 3.29
CA GLU A 165 5.73 -8.06 1.95
C GLU A 165 6.76 -7.13 1.30
N TYR A 166 6.65 -5.81 1.54
CA TYR A 166 7.66 -4.85 1.11
C TYR A 166 9.02 -5.11 1.77
N LYS A 167 9.04 -5.44 3.07
CA LYS A 167 10.27 -5.79 3.78
C LYS A 167 10.87 -7.11 3.27
N ARG A 168 10.04 -8.13 3.01
CA ARG A 168 10.45 -9.41 2.41
C ARG A 168 11.02 -9.24 1.01
N ALA A 169 10.47 -8.29 0.26
CA ALA A 169 10.95 -7.87 -1.05
C ALA A 169 12.24 -7.02 -0.99
N ASN A 170 12.94 -6.95 0.14
CA ASN A 170 14.09 -6.08 0.34
C ASN A 170 13.80 -4.61 -0.04
N GLN A 171 12.59 -4.15 0.27
CA GLN A 171 12.11 -2.79 0.01
C GLN A 171 12.05 -2.44 -1.49
N LYS A 172 11.89 -3.45 -2.36
CA LYS A 172 11.69 -3.26 -3.80
C LYS A 172 10.20 -3.38 -4.14
N TYR A 173 9.60 -2.28 -4.54
CA TYR A 173 8.17 -2.20 -4.84
C TYR A 173 7.72 -3.26 -5.86
N ALA A 174 8.42 -3.37 -6.99
CA ALA A 174 8.13 -4.36 -8.04
C ALA A 174 8.30 -5.83 -7.60
N GLN A 175 8.91 -6.07 -6.44
CA GLN A 175 9.08 -7.41 -5.86
C GLN A 175 8.11 -7.68 -4.70
N ASN A 176 7.27 -6.71 -4.32
CA ASN A 176 6.21 -6.92 -3.35
C ASN A 176 5.17 -7.88 -3.95
N ALA A 177 4.85 -8.97 -3.24
CA ALA A 177 3.93 -9.99 -3.73
C ALA A 177 2.54 -9.43 -4.05
N LEU A 178 2.06 -8.43 -3.32
CA LEU A 178 0.77 -7.79 -3.56
C LEU A 178 0.77 -6.98 -4.88
N GLU A 179 1.89 -6.31 -5.17
CA GLU A 179 2.10 -5.57 -6.43
C GLU A 179 2.23 -6.52 -7.62
N GLN A 180 2.92 -7.65 -7.45
CA GLN A 180 3.03 -8.67 -8.49
C GLN A 180 1.67 -9.25 -8.88
N GLU A 181 0.78 -9.47 -7.90
CA GLU A 181 -0.60 -9.89 -8.18
C GLU A 181 -1.35 -8.83 -9.01
N ALA A 182 -1.22 -7.55 -8.62
CA ALA A 182 -1.87 -6.44 -9.29
C ALA A 182 -1.37 -6.26 -10.74
N TYR A 183 -0.05 -6.26 -10.95
CA TYR A 183 0.56 -6.22 -12.27
C TYR A 183 0.20 -7.43 -13.13
N ALA A 184 0.14 -8.64 -12.55
CA ALA A 184 -0.24 -9.83 -13.30
C ALA A 184 -1.67 -9.72 -13.87
N LEU A 185 -2.61 -9.16 -13.10
CA LEU A 185 -3.96 -8.96 -13.62
C LEU A 185 -4.06 -7.79 -14.60
N GLN A 186 -3.37 -6.68 -14.34
CA GLN A 186 -3.25 -5.55 -15.27
C GLN A 186 -2.73 -6.01 -16.63
N ASN A 187 -1.64 -6.78 -16.66
CA ASN A 187 -1.03 -7.25 -17.90
C ASN A 187 -1.96 -8.19 -18.68
N ARG A 188 -2.64 -9.13 -17.99
CA ARG A 188 -3.65 -9.98 -18.63
C ARG A 188 -4.82 -9.18 -19.19
N PHE A 189 -5.25 -8.14 -18.49
CA PHE A 189 -6.31 -7.26 -18.96
C PHE A 189 -5.88 -6.53 -20.24
N LEU A 190 -4.70 -5.91 -20.23
CA LEU A 190 -4.18 -5.16 -21.38
C LEU A 190 -3.96 -6.08 -22.59
N GLN A 191 -3.40 -7.28 -22.40
CA GLN A 191 -3.23 -8.26 -23.48
C GLN A 191 -4.55 -8.70 -24.13
N ALA A 192 -5.65 -8.66 -23.40
CA ALA A 192 -6.96 -9.08 -23.91
C ALA A 192 -7.76 -7.94 -24.56
N ASN A 193 -7.31 -6.69 -24.46
CA ASN A 193 -8.08 -5.51 -24.88
C ASN A 193 -7.27 -4.47 -25.67
N LEU A 194 -5.99 -4.73 -25.94
CA LEU A 194 -5.12 -3.99 -26.88
C LEU A 194 -4.95 -4.80 -28.16
#